data_AF-A0A951XZ10-F1
#
_entry.id   AF-A0A951XZ10-F1
#
_cell.length_a   1.000
_cell.length_b   1.000
_cell.length_c   1.000
_cell.angle_alpha   90.00
_cell.angle_beta   90.00
_cell.angle_gamma   90.00
#
_symmetry.space_group_name_H-M   'P 1'
#
loop_
_entity.id
_entity.type
_entity.pdbx_description
1 polymer ?
#
loop_
_entity_poly.entity_id
_entity_poly.type
_entity_poly.pdbx_seq_one_letter_code
_entity_poly.pdbx_strand_id
1 'polypeptide(L)'
;MNPPLTHPPPQRAGADADRGPERALAPRPPVLVFGCGRDHHGDDQIGLRIAEALSRRPPPDTHVALSRAPGADLLLDLEGVGLLVVIDAAESVAELPVGSWTRIVYAGRAVGGRRRRAGMGRRAAVARARRRAAMNPHTLNVNCALELGRRLGLLPPTVWVYVVAGQNFELSDACTPAVLEDVEPIVASIRHDIVAWLAKYGSPPCTS
;
A
#
# COMPACT_ATOMS: atom_id res chain seq x y z
N MET A 1 -36.15 -64.63 -48.34
CA MET A 1 -36.31 -63.89 -47.07
C MET A 1 -35.20 -62.84 -47.00
N ASN A 2 -35.56 -61.58 -46.83
CA ASN A 2 -34.67 -60.41 -46.67
C ASN A 2 -35.45 -59.41 -45.77
N PRO A 3 -34.84 -58.51 -44.96
CA PRO A 3 -33.70 -58.57 -44.04
C PRO A 3 -34.17 -58.23 -42.57
N PRO A 4 -33.31 -57.75 -41.65
CA PRO A 4 -33.45 -56.33 -41.30
C PRO A 4 -32.15 -55.55 -41.08
N LEU A 5 -32.30 -54.24 -41.31
CA LEU A 5 -31.38 -53.13 -41.05
C LEU A 5 -31.12 -52.95 -39.55
N THR A 6 -29.90 -52.59 -39.17
CA THR A 6 -29.64 -51.81 -37.93
C THR A 6 -28.40 -50.92 -38.12
N HIS A 7 -28.51 -49.73 -37.56
CA HIS A 7 -27.83 -48.48 -37.91
C HIS A 7 -26.36 -48.38 -37.46
N PRO A 8 -25.54 -47.53 -38.12
CA PRO A 8 -24.23 -47.13 -37.59
C PRO A 8 -24.37 -46.16 -36.40
N PRO A 9 -23.40 -46.13 -35.46
CA PRO A 9 -23.41 -45.21 -34.33
C PRO A 9 -23.21 -43.74 -34.78
N PRO A 10 -23.74 -42.76 -34.03
CA PRO A 10 -23.69 -41.36 -34.42
C PRO A 10 -22.27 -40.80 -34.32
N GLN A 11 -21.80 -40.20 -35.41
CA GLN A 11 -20.69 -39.27 -35.40
C GLN A 11 -21.12 -38.01 -34.64
N ARG A 12 -20.40 -37.64 -33.58
CA ARG A 12 -20.41 -36.28 -33.04
C ARG A 12 -19.12 -35.58 -33.45
N ALA A 13 -19.28 -34.69 -34.41
CA ALA A 13 -18.32 -33.64 -34.74
C ALA A 13 -18.34 -32.54 -33.67
N GLY A 14 -17.17 -31.93 -33.44
CA GLY A 14 -17.10 -30.51 -33.10
C GLY A 14 -16.61 -30.15 -31.70
N ALA A 15 -15.40 -29.57 -31.69
CA ALA A 15 -14.97 -28.45 -30.85
C ALA A 15 -14.73 -28.68 -29.34
N ASP A 16 -13.49 -29.01 -28.98
CA ASP A 16 -12.77 -28.30 -27.91
C ASP A 16 -11.27 -28.31 -28.22
N ALA A 17 -10.90 -27.64 -29.32
CA ALA A 17 -9.53 -27.39 -29.71
C ALA A 17 -9.28 -25.87 -29.69
N ASP A 18 -9.43 -25.23 -28.52
CA ASP A 18 -8.84 -23.91 -28.27
C ASP A 18 -8.77 -23.54 -26.77
N ARG A 19 -8.26 -24.42 -25.91
CA ARG A 19 -7.70 -23.96 -24.63
C ARG A 19 -6.22 -23.65 -24.84
N GLY A 20 -5.97 -22.51 -25.49
CA GLY A 20 -4.68 -21.82 -25.40
C GLY A 20 -4.27 -21.68 -23.93
N PRO A 21 -2.96 -21.57 -23.62
CA PRO A 21 -2.51 -21.47 -22.24
C PRO A 21 -3.26 -20.31 -21.59
N GLU A 22 -3.99 -20.58 -20.51
CA GLU A 22 -4.48 -19.54 -19.59
C GLU A 22 -3.29 -18.61 -19.37
N ARG A 23 -3.33 -17.44 -20.01
CA ARG A 23 -2.31 -16.41 -19.83
C ARG A 23 -2.35 -16.10 -18.35
N ALA A 24 -1.41 -16.66 -17.58
CA ALA A 24 -1.20 -16.32 -16.20
C ALA A 24 -1.11 -14.80 -16.17
N LEU A 25 -2.15 -14.16 -15.61
CA LEU A 25 -2.24 -12.72 -15.54
C LEU A 25 -0.97 -12.25 -14.84
N ALA A 26 -0.16 -11.41 -15.49
CA ALA A 26 1.04 -10.87 -14.87
C ALA A 26 0.67 -10.34 -13.48
N PRO A 27 1.41 -10.70 -12.42
CA PRO A 27 1.04 -10.33 -11.07
C PRO A 27 0.89 -8.81 -11.00
N ARG A 28 -0.28 -8.36 -10.53
CA ARG A 28 -0.55 -6.93 -10.35
C ARG A 28 0.49 -6.35 -9.40
N PRO A 29 0.97 -5.11 -9.64
CA PRO A 29 1.97 -4.53 -8.76
C PRO A 29 1.36 -4.36 -7.36
N PRO A 30 1.92 -5.00 -6.32
CA PRO A 30 1.32 -5.01 -4.99
C PRO A 30 1.23 -3.59 -4.41
N VAL A 31 0.18 -3.37 -3.64
CA VAL A 31 -0.03 -2.15 -2.85
C VAL A 31 0.48 -2.40 -1.44
N LEU A 32 1.26 -1.47 -0.90
CA LEU A 32 1.63 -1.46 0.51
C LEU A 32 0.94 -0.29 1.20
N VAL A 33 0.16 -0.55 2.23
CA VAL A 33 -0.39 0.46 3.14
C VAL A 33 0.42 0.42 4.43
N PHE A 34 0.85 1.57 4.91
CA PHE A 34 1.70 1.73 6.08
C PHE A 34 1.07 2.73 7.05
N GLY A 35 0.42 2.21 8.09
CA GLY A 35 -0.14 3.03 9.17
C GLY A 35 0.94 3.45 10.15
N CYS A 36 1.08 4.74 10.37
CA CYS A 36 2.06 5.35 11.25
C CYS A 36 1.39 5.90 12.50
N GLY A 37 2.14 5.92 13.61
CA GLY A 37 1.71 6.53 14.84
C GLY A 37 2.57 6.12 16.02
N ARG A 38 2.34 6.69 17.20
CA ARG A 38 2.98 6.27 18.44
C ARG A 38 1.93 5.81 19.44
N ASP A 39 2.18 4.67 20.07
CA ASP A 39 1.35 4.23 21.20
C ASP A 39 1.37 5.30 22.30
N HIS A 40 0.27 5.42 23.03
CA HIS A 40 0.17 6.30 24.18
C HIS A 40 0.34 7.80 23.86
N HIS A 41 0.12 8.24 22.61
CA HIS A 41 0.23 9.66 22.19
C HIS A 41 -1.07 10.19 21.58
N GLY A 42 -2.21 9.90 22.22
CA GLY A 42 -3.50 10.48 21.83
C GLY A 42 -3.87 10.16 20.38
N ASP A 43 -4.15 11.21 19.60
CA ASP A 43 -4.55 11.16 18.19
C ASP A 43 -3.40 10.78 17.25
N ASP A 44 -2.14 10.80 17.71
CA ASP A 44 -0.99 10.29 16.95
C ASP A 44 -1.14 8.79 16.64
N GLN A 45 -2.02 8.08 17.36
CA GLN A 45 -2.33 6.69 17.11
C GLN A 45 -3.26 6.47 15.91
N ILE A 46 -3.85 7.52 15.31
CA ILE A 46 -4.93 7.36 14.34
C ILE A 46 -4.51 6.58 13.09
N GLY A 47 -3.28 6.78 12.61
CA GLY A 47 -2.77 6.03 11.47
C GLY A 47 -2.66 4.52 11.76
N LEU A 48 -2.37 4.14 13.01
CA LEU A 48 -2.42 2.74 13.46
C LEU A 48 -3.86 2.20 13.47
N ARG A 49 -4.83 2.99 13.99
CA ARG A 49 -6.24 2.58 14.05
C ARG A 49 -6.86 2.38 12.66
N ILE A 50 -6.55 3.27 11.72
CA ILE A 50 -7.00 3.16 10.33
C ILE A 50 -6.37 1.92 9.67
N ALA A 51 -5.07 1.68 9.86
CA ALA A 51 -4.41 0.50 9.32
C ALA A 51 -4.95 -0.80 9.93
N GLU A 52 -5.25 -0.84 11.23
CA GLU A 52 -5.94 -1.95 11.90
C GLU A 52 -7.31 -2.22 11.26
N ALA A 53 -8.12 -1.19 11.08
CA ALA A 53 -9.44 -1.30 10.47
C ALA A 53 -9.35 -1.79 9.01
N LEU A 54 -8.44 -1.23 8.22
CA LEU A 54 -8.21 -1.64 6.83
C LEU A 54 -7.74 -3.10 6.75
N SER A 55 -6.91 -3.55 7.70
CA SER A 55 -6.39 -4.92 7.77
C SER A 55 -7.47 -5.98 8.00
N ARG A 56 -8.62 -5.62 8.62
CA ARG A 56 -9.74 -6.57 8.82
C ARG A 56 -10.34 -7.01 7.49
N ARG A 57 -10.31 -6.14 6.49
CA ARG A 57 -10.80 -6.39 5.13
C ARG A 57 -9.87 -5.67 4.15
N PRO A 58 -8.68 -6.18 3.83
CA PRO A 58 -7.78 -5.47 2.94
C PRO A 58 -8.37 -5.38 1.51
N PRO A 59 -8.08 -4.32 0.74
CA PRO A 59 -8.35 -4.31 -0.69
C PRO A 59 -7.56 -5.43 -1.41
N PRO A 60 -7.93 -5.81 -2.64
CA PRO A 60 -7.17 -6.79 -3.43
C PRO A 60 -5.70 -6.40 -3.56
N ASP A 61 -4.80 -7.38 -3.63
CA ASP A 61 -3.36 -7.18 -3.86
C ASP A 61 -2.70 -6.16 -2.91
N THR A 62 -3.27 -5.98 -1.72
CA THR A 62 -2.85 -4.97 -0.74
C THR A 62 -2.32 -5.62 0.53
N HIS A 63 -1.07 -5.33 0.86
CA HIS A 63 -0.51 -5.61 2.18
C HIS A 63 -0.69 -4.38 3.08
N VAL A 64 -1.16 -4.58 4.31
CA VAL A 64 -1.30 -3.52 5.30
C VAL A 64 -0.34 -3.81 6.44
N ALA A 65 0.53 -2.85 6.73
CA ALA A 65 1.52 -2.89 7.79
C ALA A 65 1.30 -1.74 8.78
N LEU A 66 1.62 -2.00 10.04
CA LEU A 66 1.56 -1.01 11.12
C LEU A 66 2.97 -0.71 11.60
N SER A 67 3.29 0.56 11.81
CA SER A 67 4.57 0.96 12.37
C SER A 67 4.44 2.02 13.42
N ARG A 68 4.91 1.65 14.61
CA ARG A 68 5.06 2.51 15.78
C ARG A 68 6.31 3.40 15.73
N ALA A 69 7.16 3.15 14.73
CA ALA A 69 8.43 3.82 14.50
C ALA A 69 8.72 3.80 12.98
N PRO A 70 7.97 4.59 12.18
CA PRO A 70 7.88 4.41 10.72
C PRO A 70 9.20 4.56 9.98
N GLY A 71 10.19 5.21 10.59
CA GLY A 71 11.52 5.48 10.08
C GLY A 71 12.07 4.57 8.99
N ALA A 72 13.00 3.68 9.34
CA ALA A 72 13.69 2.87 8.35
C ALA A 72 12.90 1.59 8.00
N ASP A 73 11.87 1.27 8.79
CA ASP A 73 11.00 0.11 8.63
C ASP A 73 10.19 0.20 7.34
N LEU A 74 9.70 1.41 7.02
CA LEU A 74 8.98 1.70 5.78
C LEU A 74 9.74 1.24 4.52
N LEU A 75 11.08 1.30 4.52
CA LEU A 75 11.90 1.04 3.33
C LEU A 75 12.19 -0.45 3.09
N LEU A 76 11.93 -1.32 4.06
CA LEU A 76 12.24 -2.77 3.95
C LEU A 76 11.28 -3.53 3.04
N ASP A 77 10.06 -3.04 2.88
CA ASP A 77 8.98 -3.79 2.21
C ASP A 77 8.53 -3.13 0.89
N LEU A 78 9.31 -2.19 0.35
CA LEU A 78 8.98 -1.48 -0.91
C LEU A 78 9.41 -2.19 -2.20
N GLU A 79 10.10 -3.32 -2.11
CA GLU A 79 10.57 -4.01 -3.30
C GLU A 79 9.41 -4.65 -4.07
N GLY A 80 9.28 -4.28 -5.35
CA GLY A 80 8.18 -4.74 -6.20
C GLY A 80 6.86 -3.99 -5.99
N VAL A 81 6.74 -3.14 -4.97
CA VAL A 81 5.54 -2.34 -4.69
C VAL A 81 5.30 -1.34 -5.84
N GLY A 82 4.05 -1.26 -6.31
CA GLY A 82 3.62 -0.26 -7.29
C GLY A 82 3.07 1.01 -6.66
N LEU A 83 2.38 0.85 -5.54
CA LEU A 83 1.77 1.92 -4.77
C LEU A 83 2.11 1.76 -3.28
N LEU A 84 2.76 2.76 -2.71
CA LEU A 84 2.86 2.92 -1.26
C LEU A 84 1.80 3.93 -0.80
N VAL A 85 1.02 3.57 0.20
CA VAL A 85 0.09 4.45 0.91
C VAL A 85 0.58 4.59 2.34
N VAL A 86 0.96 5.79 2.74
CA VAL A 86 1.30 6.09 4.14
C VAL A 86 0.12 6.79 4.78
N ILE A 87 -0.20 6.43 6.03
CA ILE A 87 -1.28 7.05 6.81
C ILE A 87 -0.65 7.57 8.09
N ASP A 88 -0.69 8.87 8.32
CA ASP A 88 -0.05 9.51 9.47
C ASP A 88 -0.95 10.60 10.08
N ALA A 89 -0.77 10.83 11.37
CA ALA A 89 -1.45 11.91 12.06
C ALA A 89 -0.72 13.25 11.81
N ALA A 90 -1.48 14.34 11.77
CA ALA A 90 -0.93 15.68 11.87
C ALA A 90 -1.79 16.54 12.78
N GLU A 91 -1.17 17.54 13.39
CA GLU A 91 -1.90 18.53 14.16
C GLU A 91 -2.90 19.26 13.27
N SER A 92 -4.14 19.43 13.78
CA SER A 92 -5.19 20.12 13.05
C SER A 92 -4.81 21.58 12.80
N VAL A 93 -5.14 22.07 11.61
CA VAL A 93 -4.99 23.49 11.21
C VAL A 93 -6.31 24.00 10.66
N ALA A 94 -6.43 25.30 10.41
CA ALA A 94 -7.69 25.88 9.91
C ALA A 94 -8.15 25.23 8.59
N GLU A 95 -7.20 24.87 7.74
CA GLU A 95 -7.42 24.24 6.44
C GLU A 95 -7.63 22.72 6.52
N LEU A 96 -7.34 22.11 7.68
CA LEU A 96 -7.50 20.67 7.95
C LEU A 96 -7.99 20.50 9.40
N PRO A 97 -9.29 20.72 9.66
CA PRO A 97 -9.86 20.63 11.00
C PRO A 97 -9.82 19.20 11.54
N VAL A 98 -9.96 19.05 12.86
CA VAL A 98 -9.96 17.75 13.56
C VAL A 98 -10.93 16.76 12.89
N GLY A 99 -10.47 15.52 12.69
CA GLY A 99 -11.26 14.45 12.05
C GLY A 99 -11.23 14.48 10.52
N SER A 100 -10.86 15.60 9.91
CA SER A 100 -10.67 15.68 8.47
C SER A 100 -9.35 15.03 8.02
N TRP A 101 -9.25 14.77 6.72
CA TRP A 101 -8.07 14.18 6.12
C TRP A 101 -7.82 14.72 4.72
N THR A 102 -6.57 14.61 4.28
CA THR A 102 -6.17 14.92 2.91
C THR A 102 -5.23 13.87 2.37
N ARG A 103 -5.30 13.62 1.06
CA ARG A 103 -4.35 12.75 0.34
C ARG A 103 -3.41 13.60 -0.48
N ILE A 104 -2.12 13.48 -0.19
CA ILE A 104 -1.04 14.10 -0.93
C ILE A 104 -0.37 13.05 -1.82
N VAL A 105 -0.20 13.36 -3.10
CA VAL A 105 0.66 12.55 -3.97
C VAL A 105 2.10 13.01 -3.76
N TYR A 106 2.93 12.14 -3.18
CA TYR A 106 4.32 12.46 -2.91
C TYR A 106 5.13 12.42 -4.21
N ALA A 107 5.49 13.60 -4.72
CA ALA A 107 6.26 13.78 -5.94
C ALA A 107 7.74 13.44 -5.73
N GLY A 108 8.04 12.17 -5.48
CA GLY A 108 9.39 11.68 -5.21
C GLY A 108 9.95 10.84 -6.36
N ARG A 109 10.19 11.42 -7.55
CA ARG A 109 10.99 10.70 -8.55
C ARG A 109 12.40 10.46 -7.97
N ALA A 110 12.88 9.22 -8.03
CA ALA A 110 14.23 8.86 -7.62
C ALA A 110 15.25 9.79 -8.30
N VAL A 111 16.13 10.42 -7.51
CA VAL A 111 17.21 11.25 -8.05
C VAL A 111 18.28 10.32 -8.59
N GLY A 112 18.40 10.29 -9.93
CA GLY A 112 19.60 9.84 -10.63
C GLY A 112 20.10 8.43 -10.29
N GLY A 113 19.66 7.43 -11.03
CA GLY A 113 20.35 6.14 -11.05
C GLY A 113 19.54 5.05 -11.71
N ARG A 114 20.09 4.46 -12.77
CA ARG A 114 19.66 3.19 -13.37
C ARG A 114 19.06 2.28 -12.29
N ARG A 115 17.87 1.71 -12.53
CA ARG A 115 17.25 0.66 -11.69
C ARG A 115 18.31 -0.39 -11.36
N ARG A 116 19.05 -0.22 -10.25
CA ARG A 116 20.01 -1.22 -9.80
C ARG A 116 19.15 -2.34 -9.25
N ARG A 117 19.36 -3.56 -9.73
CA ARG A 117 18.75 -4.78 -9.19
C ARG A 117 18.95 -4.76 -7.65
N ALA A 118 17.90 -4.43 -6.91
CA ALA A 118 17.99 -3.84 -5.57
C ALA A 118 17.93 -4.89 -4.44
N GLY A 119 18.61 -6.02 -4.58
CA GLY A 119 18.59 -7.05 -3.53
C GLY A 119 19.57 -6.78 -2.39
N MET A 120 20.82 -6.41 -2.71
CA MET A 120 21.93 -6.39 -1.73
C MET A 120 22.14 -5.02 -1.06
N GLY A 121 22.08 -3.92 -1.84
CA GLY A 121 22.39 -2.57 -1.34
C GLY A 121 21.29 -1.95 -0.48
N ARG A 122 20.04 -2.36 -0.70
CA ARG A 122 18.85 -1.85 -0.01
C ARG A 122 18.89 -2.16 1.48
N ARG A 123 19.06 -3.44 1.83
CA ARG A 123 19.15 -3.91 3.22
C ARG A 123 20.26 -3.20 4.00
N ALA A 124 21.44 -3.02 3.40
CA ALA A 124 22.55 -2.32 4.04
C ALA A 124 22.28 -0.81 4.25
N ALA A 125 21.63 -0.14 3.29
CA ALA A 125 21.26 1.26 3.43
C ALA A 125 20.21 1.46 4.53
N VAL A 126 19.20 0.58 4.56
CA VAL A 126 18.16 0.60 5.59
C VAL A 126 18.72 0.26 6.98
N ALA A 127 19.62 -0.71 7.09
CA ALA A 127 20.29 -1.03 8.35
C ALA A 127 21.09 0.15 8.91
N ARG A 128 21.76 0.93 8.05
CA ARG A 128 22.45 2.17 8.46
C ARG A 128 21.48 3.25 8.93
N ALA A 129 20.34 3.40 8.26
CA ALA A 129 19.30 4.34 8.66
C ALA A 129 18.66 3.95 10.01
N ARG A 130 18.36 2.66 10.22
CA ARG A 130 17.88 2.12 11.51
C ARG A 130 18.86 2.42 12.64
N ARG A 131 20.16 2.14 12.44
CA ARG A 131 21.18 2.44 13.45
C ARG A 131 21.23 3.92 13.81
N ARG A 132 21.09 4.83 12.83
CA ARG A 132 21.02 6.28 13.09
C ARG A 132 19.75 6.67 13.86
N ALA A 133 18.59 6.10 13.51
CA ALA A 133 17.33 6.32 14.24
C ALA A 133 17.40 5.82 15.69
N ALA A 134 17.98 4.65 15.92
CA ALA A 134 18.11 4.07 17.26
C ALA A 134 18.99 4.91 18.20
N MET A 135 19.95 5.67 17.65
CA MET A 135 20.79 6.59 18.43
C MET A 135 20.11 7.93 18.72
N ASN A 136 19.02 8.25 18.04
CA ASN A 136 18.21 9.43 18.32
C ASN A 136 16.74 9.17 17.93
N PRO A 137 15.93 8.60 18.83
CA PRO A 137 14.58 8.13 18.54
C PRO A 137 13.64 9.24 18.03
N HIS A 138 14.03 10.51 18.18
CA HIS A 138 13.30 11.67 17.71
C HIS A 138 13.50 12.03 16.23
N THR A 139 14.33 11.30 15.47
CA THR A 139 14.88 11.80 14.18
C THR A 139 14.40 11.12 12.90
N LEU A 140 13.52 10.11 12.95
CA LEU A 140 13.01 9.47 11.74
C LEU A 140 11.48 9.42 11.71
N ASN A 141 10.90 10.56 11.36
CA ASN A 141 9.50 10.67 10.95
C ASN A 141 9.29 10.08 9.54
N VAL A 142 8.03 9.95 9.12
CA VAL A 142 7.63 9.51 7.77
C VAL A 142 8.33 10.33 6.68
N ASN A 143 8.43 11.65 6.84
CA ASN A 143 9.06 12.53 5.86
C ASN A 143 10.55 12.20 5.63
N CYS A 144 11.30 11.94 6.70
CA CYS A 144 12.69 11.52 6.63
C CYS A 144 12.84 10.16 5.95
N ALA A 145 11.93 9.22 6.21
CA ALA A 145 11.91 7.91 5.56
C ALA A 145 11.67 8.03 4.05
N LEU A 146 10.67 8.82 3.64
CA LEU A 146 10.34 9.07 2.25
C LEU A 146 11.49 9.78 1.52
N GLU A 147 12.08 10.82 2.12
CA GLU A 147 13.21 11.54 1.52
C GLU A 147 14.46 10.65 1.38
N LEU A 148 14.74 9.81 2.38
CA LEU A 148 15.82 8.82 2.29
C LEU A 148 15.54 7.79 1.18
N GLY A 149 14.33 7.24 1.14
CA GLY A 149 13.91 6.30 0.10
C GLY A 149 14.04 6.90 -1.30
N ARG A 150 13.69 8.18 -1.46
CA ARG A 150 13.80 8.93 -2.71
C ARG A 150 15.26 9.09 -3.15
N ARG A 151 16.14 9.47 -2.22
CA ARG A 151 17.60 9.59 -2.47
C ARG A 151 18.25 8.27 -2.81
N LEU A 152 17.76 7.17 -2.24
CA LEU A 152 18.27 5.82 -2.49
C LEU A 152 17.62 5.15 -3.70
N GLY A 153 16.61 5.77 -4.33
CA GLY A 153 15.86 5.18 -5.43
C GLY A 153 15.05 3.94 -5.05
N LEU A 154 14.61 3.87 -3.80
CA LEU A 154 13.87 2.74 -3.22
C LEU A 154 12.35 2.93 -3.22
N LEU A 155 11.87 4.15 -3.47
CA LEU A 155 10.43 4.42 -3.48
C LEU A 155 9.76 3.77 -4.69
N PRO A 156 8.52 3.28 -4.52
CA PRO A 156 7.69 2.86 -5.63
C PRO A 156 7.33 4.03 -6.54
N PRO A 157 6.86 3.75 -7.78
CA PRO A 157 6.53 4.81 -8.74
C PRO A 157 5.38 5.70 -8.30
N THR A 158 4.49 5.22 -7.42
CA THR A 158 3.41 6.02 -6.82
C THR A 158 3.48 5.93 -5.31
N VAL A 159 3.47 7.09 -4.64
CA VAL A 159 3.42 7.20 -3.19
C VAL A 159 2.30 8.18 -2.83
N TRP A 160 1.39 7.75 -1.96
CA TRP A 160 0.34 8.57 -1.36
C TRP A 160 0.61 8.73 0.14
N VAL A 161 0.32 9.92 0.65
CA VAL A 161 0.35 10.22 2.09
C VAL A 161 -1.05 10.72 2.47
N TYR A 162 -1.75 9.93 3.27
CA TYR A 162 -2.98 10.33 3.94
C TYR A 162 -2.60 10.98 5.25
N VAL A 163 -2.90 12.27 5.36
CA VAL A 163 -2.69 13.06 6.57
C VAL A 163 -4.04 13.21 7.24
N VAL A 164 -4.13 12.77 8.49
CA VAL A 164 -5.36 12.82 9.30
C VAL A 164 -5.17 13.83 10.42
N ALA A 165 -6.09 14.80 10.51
CA ALA A 165 -6.00 15.85 11.52
C ALA A 165 -6.45 15.35 12.89
N GLY A 166 -5.52 15.38 13.85
CA GLY A 166 -5.76 15.15 15.27
C GLY A 166 -5.80 16.46 16.06
N GLN A 167 -6.32 16.39 17.28
CA GLN A 167 -6.40 17.52 18.21
C GLN A 167 -5.50 17.35 19.43
N ASN A 168 -5.36 16.12 19.95
CA ASN A 168 -4.61 15.84 21.16
C ASN A 168 -3.42 14.92 20.89
N PHE A 169 -2.20 15.43 21.07
CA PHE A 169 -0.93 14.70 20.89
C PHE A 169 -0.18 14.50 22.22
N GLU A 170 -0.84 14.77 23.35
CA GLU A 170 -0.28 14.50 24.68
C GLU A 170 -0.20 13.01 24.98
N LEU A 171 0.52 12.66 26.05
CA LEU A 171 0.64 11.27 26.51
C LEU A 171 -0.74 10.76 26.96
N SER A 172 -1.36 9.92 26.16
CA SER A 172 -2.70 9.36 26.36
C SER A 172 -2.85 8.03 25.65
N ASP A 173 -3.46 7.05 26.33
CA ASP A 173 -3.71 5.71 25.79
C ASP A 173 -4.78 5.69 24.70
N ALA A 174 -5.63 6.71 24.62
CA ALA A 174 -6.77 6.74 23.72
C ALA A 174 -6.73 7.95 22.76
N CYS A 175 -7.11 7.71 21.51
CA CYS A 175 -7.51 8.77 20.59
C CYS A 175 -8.79 9.45 21.09
N THR A 176 -8.96 10.70 20.72
CA THR A 176 -10.19 11.45 20.97
C THR A 176 -11.37 10.83 20.22
N PRO A 177 -12.60 10.88 20.77
CA PRO A 177 -13.79 10.37 20.09
C PRO A 177 -14.01 11.00 18.71
N ALA A 178 -13.73 12.30 18.58
CA ALA A 178 -13.88 13.04 17.33
C ALA A 178 -13.09 12.41 16.17
N VAL A 179 -11.82 12.05 16.42
CA VAL A 179 -10.97 11.43 15.40
C VAL A 179 -11.38 9.97 15.16
N LEU A 180 -11.90 9.27 16.17
CA LEU A 180 -12.36 7.88 16.03
C LEU A 180 -13.64 7.75 15.19
N GLU A 181 -14.56 8.73 15.26
CA GLU A 181 -15.78 8.75 14.45
C GLU A 181 -15.48 8.75 12.94
N ASP A 182 -14.36 9.36 12.54
CA ASP A 182 -13.95 9.49 11.14
C ASP A 182 -13.11 8.32 10.62
N VAL A 183 -12.73 7.34 11.45
CA VAL A 183 -11.90 6.19 11.03
C VAL A 183 -12.56 5.41 9.89
N GLU A 184 -13.82 5.01 10.03
CA GLU A 184 -14.52 4.20 9.02
C GLU A 184 -14.72 4.97 7.70
N PRO A 185 -15.16 6.24 7.70
CA PRO A 185 -15.17 7.09 6.50
C PRO A 185 -13.81 7.19 5.79
N ILE A 186 -12.71 7.34 6.55
CA ILE A 186 -11.35 7.42 6.00
C ILE A 186 -10.96 6.07 5.38
N VAL A 187 -11.21 4.96 6.07
CA VAL A 187 -10.93 3.59 5.58
C VAL A 187 -11.68 3.31 4.28
N ALA A 188 -12.96 3.69 4.20
CA ALA A 188 -13.75 3.55 2.99
C ALA A 188 -13.16 4.34 1.81
N SER A 189 -12.70 5.57 2.08
CA SER A 189 -12.07 6.44 1.08
C SER A 189 -10.74 5.86 0.58
N ILE A 190 -9.85 5.44 1.48
CA ILE A 190 -8.57 4.79 1.14
C ILE A 190 -8.81 3.53 0.30
N ARG A 191 -9.78 2.70 0.70
CA ARG A 191 -10.15 1.49 -0.05
C ARG A 191 -10.62 1.84 -1.46
N HIS A 192 -11.52 2.81 -1.60
CA HIS A 192 -12.02 3.25 -2.90
C HIS A 192 -10.88 3.71 -3.81
N ASP A 193 -9.98 4.54 -3.28
CA ASP A 193 -8.83 5.05 -4.00
C ASP A 193 -7.87 3.94 -4.46
N ILE A 194 -7.56 2.98 -3.58
CA ILE A 194 -6.70 1.82 -3.91
C ILE A 194 -7.35 0.97 -5.01
N VAL A 195 -8.65 0.67 -4.89
CA VAL A 195 -9.38 -0.11 -5.91
C VAL A 195 -9.39 0.62 -7.25
N ALA A 196 -9.61 1.94 -7.26
CA ALA A 196 -9.56 2.74 -8.48
C ALA A 196 -8.15 2.75 -9.11
N TRP A 197 -7.10 2.83 -8.30
CA TRP A 197 -5.72 2.72 -8.77
C TRP A 197 -5.42 1.34 -9.36
N LEU A 198 -5.82 0.27 -8.68
CA LEU A 198 -5.66 -1.10 -9.17
C LEU A 198 -6.42 -1.34 -10.48
N ALA A 199 -7.62 -0.78 -10.64
CA ALA A 199 -8.36 -0.87 -11.89
C ALA A 199 -7.63 -0.19 -13.06
N LYS A 200 -6.91 0.91 -12.79
CA LYS A 200 -6.16 1.67 -13.78
C LYS A 200 -4.78 1.06 -14.12
N TYR A 201 -4.11 0.44 -13.15
CA TYR A 201 -2.73 -0.04 -13.29
C TYR A 201 -2.58 -1.58 -13.19
N GLY A 202 -3.67 -2.31 -12.99
CA GLY A 202 -3.73 -3.76 -12.78
C GLY A 202 -3.96 -4.62 -14.03
N SER A 203 -3.63 -4.11 -15.22
CA SER A 203 -3.55 -4.87 -16.48
C SER A 203 -2.16 -4.67 -17.12
N PRO A 204 -1.53 -5.71 -17.70
CA PRO A 204 -0.16 -5.61 -18.19
C PRO A 204 -0.04 -4.64 -19.38
N PRO A 205 1.13 -4.02 -19.59
CA PRO A 205 1.43 -3.41 -20.88
C PRO A 205 1.45 -4.51 -21.94
N CYS A 206 0.50 -4.48 -22.88
CA CYS A 206 0.67 -5.14 -24.17
C CYS A 206 1.97 -4.59 -24.77
N THR A 207 3.03 -5.38 -24.73
CA THR A 207 4.21 -5.15 -25.56
C THR A 207 4.04 -6.05 -26.77
N SER A 208 3.77 -5.39 -27.90
CA SER A 208 3.63 -5.99 -29.24
C SER A 208 4.88 -6.74 -29.67
#